data_AF-A0A846DDT1-F1
#
_entry.id   AF-A0A846DDT1-F1
#
_cell.length_a   1.000
_cell.length_b   1.000
_cell.length_c   1.000
_cell.angle_alpha   90.00
_cell.angle_beta   90.00
_cell.angle_gamma   90.00
#
_symmetry.space_group_name_H-M   'P 1'
#
loop_
_entity.id
_entity.type
_entity.pdbx_description
1 polymer ?
#
loop_
_entity_poly.entity_id
_entity_poly.type
_entity_poly.pdbx_seq_one_letter_code
_entity_poly.pdbx_strand_id
1 'polypeptide(L)'
;MPSPDIPQSRNPPPSNRQLLILLGLFISFIVGVIWLLNLLINSLIGLIPPSVEQKLGAVIVPVYEQQAQPSPTQETLNQLLARLEKQLPPEQSKQRDYRVLYLPEDTVNALALPGDVIVVYAGFLKQVESENELMMVLGHELGHFAHRDHLRSLGRRLLVRTAIAYFVGDVGALESLAISGLATLSKSKFSQSQEQQADEFGLRLLQQTYGHVAGATDFFARMSHKRGASWDFLSSHPSPGKRVTRLQRLIKEQNYPLKERSPLPENLNQSHLISSPVEYPY
;
A
#
# COMPACT_ATOMS: atom_id res chain seq x y z
N MET A 1 -37.24 17.88 -66.62
CA MET A 1 -35.85 18.28 -66.29
C MET A 1 -35.31 17.21 -65.36
N PRO A 2 -34.34 16.36 -65.76
CA PRO A 2 -33.72 15.43 -64.83
C PRO A 2 -32.91 16.23 -63.80
N SER A 3 -32.99 15.84 -62.53
CA SER A 3 -32.23 16.45 -61.44
C SER A 3 -30.72 16.28 -61.70
N PRO A 4 -29.87 17.29 -61.40
CA PRO A 4 -28.43 17.14 -61.55
C PRO A 4 -27.92 16.08 -60.58
N ASP A 5 -27.26 15.05 -61.12
CA ASP A 5 -26.56 14.04 -60.33
C ASP A 5 -25.49 14.73 -59.48
N ILE A 6 -25.74 14.83 -58.18
CA ILE A 6 -24.74 15.30 -57.22
C ILE A 6 -23.62 14.25 -57.22
N PRO A 7 -22.36 14.63 -57.50
CA PRO A 7 -21.26 13.68 -57.50
C PRO A 7 -21.18 13.00 -56.13
N GLN A 8 -21.41 11.69 -56.07
CA GLN A 8 -21.15 10.93 -54.86
C GLN A 8 -19.69 11.14 -54.47
N SER A 9 -19.46 11.70 -53.28
CA SER A 9 -18.12 11.83 -52.72
C SER A 9 -17.43 10.48 -52.77
N ARG A 10 -16.24 10.41 -53.39
CA ARG A 10 -15.44 9.18 -53.46
C ARG A 10 -15.02 8.68 -52.07
N ASN A 11 -15.03 9.55 -51.07
CA ASN A 11 -14.75 9.26 -49.67
C ASN A 11 -15.90 9.80 -48.80
N PRO A 12 -17.02 9.07 -48.68
CA PRO A 12 -18.07 9.46 -47.74
C PRO A 12 -17.52 9.41 -46.30
N PRO A 13 -17.92 10.33 -45.41
CA PRO A 13 -17.49 10.29 -44.02
C PRO A 13 -17.90 8.96 -43.36
N PRO A 14 -17.11 8.44 -42.42
CA PRO A 14 -17.41 7.19 -41.75
C PRO A 14 -18.77 7.27 -41.05
N SER A 15 -19.55 6.19 -41.16
CA SER A 15 -20.82 6.08 -40.43
C SER A 15 -20.58 5.99 -38.92
N ASN A 16 -21.56 6.40 -38.12
CA ASN A 16 -21.50 6.26 -36.65
C ASN A 16 -21.17 4.83 -36.22
N ARG A 17 -21.68 3.82 -36.94
CA ARG A 17 -21.36 2.41 -36.68
C ARG A 17 -19.88 2.09 -36.90
N GLN A 18 -19.28 2.59 -37.98
CA GLN A 18 -17.85 2.40 -38.26
C GLN A 18 -16.99 3.13 -37.22
N LEU A 19 -17.37 4.35 -36.82
CA LEU A 19 -16.73 5.09 -35.74
C LEU A 19 -16.78 4.31 -34.40
N LEU A 20 -17.94 3.74 -34.05
CA LEU A 20 -18.08 2.92 -32.84
C LEU A 20 -17.26 1.64 -32.88
N ILE A 21 -17.18 0.97 -34.04
CA ILE A 21 -16.33 -0.22 -34.21
C ILE A 21 -14.85 0.15 -34.05
N LEU A 22 -14.39 1.22 -34.69
CA LEU A 22 -13.01 1.69 -34.57
C LEU A 22 -12.68 2.09 -33.13
N LEU A 23 -13.59 2.80 -32.45
CA LEU A 23 -13.43 3.16 -31.04
C LEU A 23 -13.37 1.90 -30.15
N GLY A 24 -14.24 0.91 -30.39
CA GLY A 24 -14.24 -0.36 -29.66
C GLY A 24 -12.94 -1.15 -29.87
N LEU A 25 -12.43 -1.22 -31.10
CA LEU A 25 -11.14 -1.85 -31.42
C LEU A 25 -9.97 -1.12 -30.76
N PHE A 26 -9.98 0.21 -30.78
CA PHE A 26 -8.96 1.03 -30.14
C PHE A 26 -8.93 0.85 -28.62
N ILE A 27 -10.10 0.88 -27.97
CA ILE A 27 -10.23 0.62 -26.52
C ILE A 27 -9.76 -0.80 -26.21
N SER A 28 -10.18 -1.80 -26.99
CA SER A 28 -9.79 -3.20 -26.78
C SER A 28 -8.29 -3.40 -26.93
N PHE A 29 -7.66 -2.74 -27.92
CA PHE A 29 -6.22 -2.74 -28.10
C PHE A 29 -5.50 -2.13 -26.89
N ILE A 30 -5.94 -0.96 -26.41
CA ILE A 30 -5.38 -0.32 -25.21
C ILE A 30 -5.49 -1.24 -24.00
N VAL A 31 -6.66 -1.84 -23.77
CA VAL A 31 -6.89 -2.78 -22.66
C VAL A 31 -5.96 -3.99 -22.78
N GLY A 32 -5.81 -4.55 -23.98
CA GLY A 32 -4.89 -5.66 -24.25
C GLY A 32 -3.42 -5.32 -23.97
N VAL A 33 -2.97 -4.13 -24.38
CA VAL A 33 -1.63 -3.62 -24.10
C VAL A 33 -1.40 -3.44 -22.60
N ILE A 34 -2.34 -2.79 -21.89
CA ILE A 34 -2.25 -2.61 -20.43
C ILE A 34 -2.21 -3.97 -19.72
N TRP A 35 -3.02 -4.93 -20.16
CA TRP A 35 -3.03 -6.29 -19.60
C TRP A 35 -1.68 -6.99 -19.81
N LEU A 36 -1.14 -6.95 -21.02
CA LEU A 36 0.17 -7.53 -21.35
C LEU A 36 1.30 -6.90 -20.52
N LEU A 37 1.30 -5.57 -20.40
CA LEU A 37 2.31 -4.86 -19.61
C LEU A 37 2.22 -5.20 -18.12
N ASN A 38 1.01 -5.35 -17.57
CA ASN A 38 0.83 -5.82 -16.20
C ASN A 38 1.36 -7.23 -16.00
N LEU A 39 1.15 -8.13 -16.96
CA LEU A 39 1.73 -9.48 -16.92
C LEU A 39 3.26 -9.44 -16.94
N LEU A 40 3.85 -8.59 -17.79
CA LEU A 40 5.30 -8.41 -17.85
C LEU A 40 5.85 -7.87 -16.53
N ILE A 41 5.26 -6.82 -15.96
CA ILE A 41 5.65 -6.27 -14.66
C ILE A 41 5.63 -7.34 -13.57
N ASN A 42 4.53 -8.10 -13.45
CA ASN A 42 4.39 -9.14 -12.43
C ASN A 42 5.44 -10.25 -12.60
N SER A 43 5.84 -10.56 -13.84
CA SER A 43 6.84 -11.59 -14.15
C SER A 43 8.27 -11.10 -13.90
N LEU A 44 8.57 -9.84 -14.26
CA LEU A 44 9.91 -9.27 -14.17
C LEU A 44 10.28 -8.85 -12.74
N ILE A 45 9.31 -8.52 -11.88
CA ILE A 45 9.61 -8.08 -10.51
C ILE A 45 10.31 -9.15 -9.69
N GLY A 46 10.07 -10.45 -9.95
CA GLY A 46 10.83 -11.52 -9.31
C GLY A 46 12.33 -11.48 -9.62
N LEU A 47 12.72 -10.91 -10.76
CA LEU A 47 14.11 -10.87 -11.22
C LEU A 47 14.90 -9.68 -10.67
N ILE A 48 14.23 -8.67 -10.10
CA ILE A 48 14.88 -7.47 -9.57
C ILE A 48 15.74 -7.88 -8.35
N PRO A 49 17.07 -7.76 -8.38
CA PRO A 49 17.88 -8.10 -7.21
C PRO A 49 17.60 -7.15 -6.04
N PRO A 50 17.79 -7.57 -4.78
CA PRO A 50 17.68 -6.68 -3.62
C PRO A 50 18.53 -5.41 -3.75
N SER A 51 19.71 -5.51 -4.36
CA SER A 51 20.60 -4.35 -4.58
C SER A 51 20.00 -3.26 -5.49
N VAL A 52 19.15 -3.63 -6.46
CA VAL A 52 18.44 -2.67 -7.31
C VAL A 52 17.31 -2.02 -6.53
N GLU A 53 16.58 -2.81 -5.73
CA GLU A 53 15.54 -2.30 -4.84
C GLU A 53 16.10 -1.32 -3.80
N GLN A 54 17.30 -1.58 -3.28
CA GLN A 54 18.02 -0.66 -2.39
C GLN A 54 18.40 0.66 -3.08
N LYS A 55 18.84 0.60 -4.35
CA LYS A 55 19.09 1.82 -5.14
C LYS A 55 17.82 2.64 -5.37
N LEU A 56 16.68 1.98 -5.57
CA LEU A 56 15.39 2.68 -5.66
C LEU A 56 15.05 3.35 -4.32
N GLY A 57 15.26 2.64 -3.21
CA GLY A 57 15.10 3.19 -1.87
C GLY A 57 15.94 4.44 -1.62
N ALA A 58 17.21 4.44 -2.03
CA ALA A 58 18.11 5.58 -1.89
C ALA A 58 17.62 6.87 -2.58
N VAL A 59 16.72 6.76 -3.55
CA VAL A 59 16.09 7.93 -4.22
C VAL A 59 14.80 8.36 -3.52
N ILE A 60 14.04 7.40 -2.97
CA ILE A 60 12.69 7.63 -2.42
C ILE A 60 12.75 8.04 -0.95
N VAL A 61 13.51 7.28 -0.17
CA VAL A 61 13.55 7.33 1.28
C VAL A 61 13.96 8.72 1.80
N PRO A 62 14.90 9.46 1.19
CA PRO A 62 15.26 10.81 1.65
C PRO A 62 14.08 11.79 1.73
N VAL A 63 13.05 11.64 0.89
CA VAL A 63 11.84 12.49 0.93
C VAL A 63 11.09 12.31 2.24
N TYR A 64 11.05 11.08 2.76
CA TYR A 64 10.41 10.74 4.03
C TYR A 64 11.34 10.98 5.21
N GLU A 65 12.65 10.73 5.06
CA GLU A 65 13.64 10.98 6.12
C GLU A 65 13.73 12.46 6.51
N GLN A 66 13.58 13.37 5.56
CA GLN A 66 13.54 14.82 5.86
C GLN A 66 12.36 15.21 6.74
N GLN A 67 11.27 14.44 6.69
CA GLN A 67 10.06 14.63 7.51
C GLN A 67 10.12 13.83 8.80
N ALA A 68 10.87 12.73 8.80
CA ALA A 68 11.10 11.90 9.97
C ALA A 68 12.03 12.61 10.96
N GLN A 69 11.82 12.38 12.25
CA GLN A 69 12.76 12.78 13.29
C GLN A 69 13.17 11.57 14.13
N PRO A 70 14.47 11.37 14.39
CA PRO A 70 14.91 10.41 15.40
C PRO A 70 14.18 10.68 16.71
N SER A 71 13.50 9.67 17.22
CA SER A 71 12.63 9.79 18.39
C SER A 71 12.59 8.47 19.15
N PRO A 72 12.31 8.50 20.47
CA PRO A 72 12.03 7.29 21.24
C PRO A 72 10.92 6.45 20.62
N THR A 73 9.92 7.10 20.00
CA THR A 73 8.86 6.44 19.24
C THR A 73 9.40 5.58 18.11
N GLN A 74 10.29 6.13 17.27
CA GLN A 74 10.91 5.39 16.17
C GLN A 74 11.74 4.21 16.68
N GLU A 75 12.50 4.41 17.75
CA GLU A 75 13.31 3.36 18.38
C GLU A 75 12.44 2.19 18.86
N THR A 76 11.34 2.48 19.56
CA THR A 76 10.39 1.45 19.99
C THR A 76 9.73 0.74 18.81
N LEU A 77 9.40 1.44 17.73
CA LEU A 77 8.87 0.82 16.51
C LEU A 77 9.89 -0.12 15.85
N ASN A 78 11.16 0.26 15.80
CA ASN A 78 12.25 -0.62 15.32
C ASN A 78 12.43 -1.84 16.22
N GLN A 79 12.33 -1.69 17.54
CA GLN A 79 12.40 -2.82 18.47
C GLN A 79 11.22 -3.79 18.31
N LEU A 80 10.02 -3.28 18.02
CA LEU A 80 8.85 -4.08 17.69
C LEU A 80 9.04 -4.81 16.36
N LEU A 81 9.52 -4.11 15.34
CA LEU A 81 9.83 -4.69 14.03
C LEU A 81 10.85 -5.82 14.16
N ALA A 82 11.92 -5.62 14.91
CA ALA A 82 12.95 -6.63 15.15
C ALA A 82 12.41 -7.91 15.81
N ARG A 83 11.30 -7.84 16.58
CA ARG A 83 10.63 -9.03 17.13
C ARG A 83 9.91 -9.83 16.03
N LEU A 84 9.32 -9.16 15.04
CA LEU A 84 8.72 -9.79 13.87
C LEU A 84 9.80 -10.38 12.94
N GLU A 85 10.90 -9.65 12.74
CA GLU A 85 12.00 -10.05 11.86
C GLU A 85 12.62 -11.40 12.26
N LYS A 86 12.66 -11.70 13.56
CA LYS A 86 13.10 -13.01 14.07
C LYS A 86 12.27 -14.19 13.56
N GLN A 87 11.04 -13.93 13.12
CA GLN A 87 10.13 -14.95 12.58
C GLN A 87 10.11 -14.97 11.04
N LEU A 88 10.85 -14.08 10.37
CA LEU A 88 10.93 -14.04 8.92
C LEU A 88 11.68 -15.26 8.36
N PRO A 89 11.29 -15.75 7.17
CA PRO A 89 12.06 -16.77 6.45
C PRO A 89 13.52 -16.32 6.23
N PRO A 90 14.50 -17.26 6.22
CA PRO A 90 15.92 -16.92 6.07
C PRO A 90 16.26 -16.06 4.84
N GLU A 91 15.56 -16.28 3.72
CA GLU A 91 15.74 -15.51 2.49
C GLU A 91 15.38 -14.03 2.68
N GLN A 92 14.43 -13.72 3.55
CA GLN A 92 14.00 -12.36 3.86
C GLN A 92 14.83 -11.76 4.99
N SER A 93 15.18 -12.52 6.02
CA SER A 93 15.93 -11.97 7.17
C SER A 93 17.43 -11.75 6.91
N LYS A 94 18.06 -12.46 5.96
CA LYS A 94 19.51 -12.33 5.71
C LYS A 94 19.90 -11.30 4.65
N GLN A 95 18.96 -10.90 3.80
CA GLN A 95 19.23 -10.07 2.62
C GLN A 95 18.60 -8.68 2.70
N ARG A 96 17.96 -8.37 3.83
CA ARG A 96 17.13 -7.19 4.03
C ARG A 96 17.53 -6.49 5.31
N ASP A 97 17.42 -5.17 5.31
CA ASP A 97 17.71 -4.31 6.46
C ASP A 97 16.47 -3.48 6.76
N TYR A 98 15.49 -4.12 7.40
CA TYR A 98 14.21 -3.49 7.66
C TYR A 98 14.31 -2.43 8.74
N ARG A 99 13.74 -1.26 8.48
CA ARG A 99 13.65 -0.20 9.49
C ARG A 99 12.37 0.62 9.36
N VAL A 100 11.94 1.18 10.47
CA VAL A 100 10.81 2.10 10.55
C VAL A 100 11.30 3.54 10.50
N LEU A 101 10.63 4.34 9.67
CA LEU A 101 10.65 5.80 9.74
C LEU A 101 9.34 6.29 10.36
N TYR A 102 9.46 7.03 11.45
CA TYR A 102 8.31 7.63 12.12
C TYR A 102 8.09 9.06 11.65
N LEU A 103 6.89 9.34 11.15
CA LEU A 103 6.47 10.67 10.71
C LEU A 103 5.47 11.27 11.70
N PRO A 104 5.76 12.44 12.31
CA PRO A 104 4.90 13.09 13.30
C PRO A 104 3.69 13.81 12.68
N GLU A 105 3.07 13.20 11.67
CA GLU A 105 1.90 13.72 10.96
C GLU A 105 0.62 12.99 11.38
N ASP A 106 -0.51 13.71 11.42
CA ASP A 106 -1.82 13.19 11.80
C ASP A 106 -2.47 12.27 10.74
N THR A 107 -1.78 12.06 9.62
CA THR A 107 -2.15 11.09 8.59
C THR A 107 -2.26 9.70 9.21
N VAL A 108 -3.36 9.00 8.95
CA VAL A 108 -3.51 7.63 9.43
C VAL A 108 -3.12 6.69 8.32
N ASN A 109 -1.86 6.28 8.36
CA ASN A 109 -1.28 5.38 7.39
C ASN A 109 -0.05 4.66 7.94
N ALA A 110 0.31 3.55 7.29
CA ALA A 110 1.61 2.93 7.32
C ALA A 110 1.89 2.38 5.91
N LEU A 111 3.14 2.38 5.45
CA LEU A 111 3.44 1.80 4.13
C LEU A 111 4.87 1.28 3.99
N ALA A 112 5.01 0.19 3.25
CA ALA A 112 6.28 -0.33 2.75
C ALA A 112 6.83 0.49 1.56
N LEU A 113 8.06 0.98 1.69
CA LEU A 113 8.84 1.66 0.65
C LEU A 113 9.98 0.78 0.14
N PRO A 114 10.42 0.91 -1.13
CA PRO A 114 11.67 0.30 -1.59
C PRO A 114 12.85 0.71 -0.70
N GLY A 115 13.82 -0.20 -0.54
CA GLY A 115 14.94 -0.01 0.39
C GLY A 115 14.64 -0.43 1.82
N ASP A 116 13.70 -1.36 2.01
CA ASP A 116 13.39 -2.00 3.29
C ASP A 116 12.88 -1.04 4.38
N VAL A 117 12.27 0.08 3.98
CA VAL A 117 11.73 1.08 4.91
C VAL A 117 10.22 0.95 5.08
N ILE A 118 9.75 0.84 6.31
CA ILE A 118 8.34 1.01 6.67
C ILE A 118 8.13 2.43 7.19
N VAL A 119 7.22 3.18 6.59
CA VAL A 119 6.80 4.49 7.12
C VAL A 119 5.63 4.27 8.06
N VAL A 120 5.69 4.84 9.26
CA VAL A 120 4.62 4.82 10.26
C VAL A 120 4.26 6.25 10.64
N TYR A 121 2.98 6.62 10.51
CA TYR A 121 2.52 7.96 10.81
C TYR A 121 1.93 8.07 12.22
N ALA A 122 2.07 9.24 12.86
CA ALA A 122 1.52 9.52 14.19
C ALA A 122 -0.01 9.35 14.25
N GLY A 123 -0.72 9.74 13.18
CA GLY A 123 -2.15 9.52 13.06
C GLY A 123 -2.53 8.05 13.15
N PHE A 124 -1.73 7.13 12.60
CA PHE A 124 -1.95 5.70 12.76
C PHE A 124 -1.76 5.25 14.21
N LEU A 125 -0.67 5.66 14.87
CA LEU A 125 -0.42 5.31 16.28
C LEU A 125 -1.54 5.79 17.21
N LYS A 126 -2.17 6.94 16.91
CA LYS A 126 -3.34 7.47 17.63
C LYS A 126 -4.58 6.55 17.57
N GLN A 127 -4.64 5.60 16.63
CA GLN A 127 -5.79 4.71 16.44
C GLN A 127 -5.57 3.29 16.96
N VAL A 128 -4.33 2.96 17.31
CA VAL A 128 -3.95 1.63 17.80
C VAL A 128 -4.20 1.57 19.31
N GLU A 129 -4.78 0.47 19.79
CA GLU A 129 -5.18 0.29 21.19
C GLU A 129 -4.40 -0.82 21.90
N SER A 130 -3.62 -1.63 21.16
CA SER A 130 -2.76 -2.68 21.73
C SER A 130 -1.49 -2.91 20.91
N GLU A 131 -0.45 -3.48 21.54
CA GLU A 131 0.77 -3.86 20.83
C GLU A 131 0.48 -4.90 19.73
N ASN A 132 -0.47 -5.82 19.96
CA ASN A 132 -0.82 -6.83 18.95
C ASN A 132 -1.41 -6.23 17.67
N GLU A 133 -2.21 -5.16 17.79
CA GLU A 133 -2.74 -4.45 16.61
C GLU A 133 -1.62 -3.75 15.82
N LEU A 134 -0.69 -3.09 16.52
CA LEU A 134 0.49 -2.48 15.91
C LEU A 134 1.32 -3.55 15.17
N MET A 135 1.56 -4.67 15.84
CA MET A 135 2.33 -5.80 15.30
C MET A 135 1.64 -6.47 14.13
N MET A 136 0.30 -6.52 14.13
CA MET A 136 -0.47 -7.01 12.99
C MET A 136 -0.27 -6.13 11.75
N VAL A 137 -0.29 -4.79 11.92
CA VAL A 137 -0.08 -3.86 10.79
C VAL A 137 1.38 -3.86 10.33
N LEU A 138 2.36 -3.86 11.23
CA LEU A 138 3.77 -4.00 10.85
C LEU A 138 4.04 -5.34 10.14
N GLY A 139 3.45 -6.43 10.63
CA GLY A 139 3.52 -7.74 9.99
C GLY A 139 2.85 -7.76 8.60
N HIS A 140 1.76 -7.02 8.42
CA HIS A 140 1.12 -6.81 7.13
C HIS A 140 2.03 -6.06 6.15
N GLU A 141 2.71 -4.98 6.58
CA GLU A 141 3.68 -4.28 5.75
C GLU A 141 4.88 -5.16 5.37
N LEU A 142 5.39 -5.99 6.29
CA LEU A 142 6.38 -7.03 5.98
C LEU A 142 5.84 -8.05 4.96
N GLY A 143 4.55 -8.34 5.00
CA GLY A 143 3.85 -9.14 3.99
C GLY A 143 3.93 -8.49 2.59
N HIS A 144 3.76 -7.18 2.48
CA HIS A 144 3.95 -6.48 1.20
C HIS A 144 5.40 -6.56 0.69
N PHE A 145 6.39 -6.48 1.59
CA PHE A 145 7.80 -6.72 1.22
C PHE A 145 8.05 -8.14 0.72
N ALA A 146 7.55 -9.13 1.48
CA ALA A 146 7.68 -10.54 1.15
C ALA A 146 7.15 -10.86 -0.24
N HIS A 147 6.04 -10.23 -0.63
CA HIS A 147 5.46 -10.41 -1.95
C HIS A 147 6.00 -9.44 -2.99
N ARG A 148 6.69 -8.34 -2.62
CA ARG A 148 7.20 -7.26 -3.49
C ARG A 148 6.11 -6.37 -4.10
N ASP A 149 5.06 -6.09 -3.32
CA ASP A 149 3.89 -5.34 -3.79
C ASP A 149 4.17 -3.86 -4.01
N HIS A 150 5.05 -3.27 -3.22
CA HIS A 150 5.55 -1.91 -3.39
C HIS A 150 6.23 -1.73 -4.76
N LEU A 151 7.02 -2.70 -5.20
CA LEU A 151 7.63 -2.70 -6.54
C LEU A 151 6.60 -2.87 -7.66
N ARG A 152 5.60 -3.75 -7.49
CA ARG A 152 4.49 -3.88 -8.46
C ARG A 152 3.75 -2.58 -8.64
N SER A 153 3.44 -1.93 -7.51
CA SER A 153 2.74 -0.66 -7.48
C SER A 153 3.56 0.45 -8.14
N LEU A 154 4.87 0.52 -7.86
CA LEU A 154 5.78 1.47 -8.48
C LEU A 154 5.90 1.25 -9.99
N GLY A 155 6.12 0.01 -10.43
CA GLY A 155 6.23 -0.33 -11.85
C GLY A 155 4.97 0.01 -12.65
N ARG A 156 3.79 -0.28 -12.10
CA ARG A 156 2.50 0.10 -12.72
C ARG A 156 2.34 1.61 -12.86
N ARG A 157 2.73 2.39 -11.85
CA ARG A 157 2.68 3.85 -11.93
C ARG A 157 3.62 4.40 -12.99
N LEU A 158 4.87 3.92 -13.01
CA LEU A 158 5.84 4.36 -14.00
C LEU A 158 5.32 4.07 -15.41
N LEU A 159 4.78 2.87 -15.63
CA LEU A 159 4.16 2.48 -16.90
C LEU A 159 3.05 3.43 -17.35
N VAL A 160 2.06 3.69 -16.48
CA VAL A 160 0.92 4.56 -16.79
C VAL A 160 1.40 5.97 -17.11
N ARG A 161 2.34 6.50 -16.32
CA ARG A 161 2.84 7.86 -16.53
C ARG A 161 3.69 7.98 -17.79
N THR A 162 4.55 7.00 -18.10
CA THR A 162 5.30 6.95 -19.37
C THR A 162 4.36 6.87 -20.57
N ALA A 163 3.28 6.08 -20.49
CA ALA A 163 2.28 6.03 -21.55
C ALA A 163 1.62 7.40 -21.77
N ILE A 164 1.21 8.08 -20.70
CA ILE A 164 0.62 9.44 -20.78
C ILE A 164 1.63 10.42 -21.41
N ALA A 165 2.87 10.44 -20.93
CA ALA A 165 3.91 11.33 -21.44
C ALA A 165 4.16 11.12 -22.94
N TYR A 166 4.19 9.86 -23.39
CA TYR A 166 4.31 9.51 -24.81
C TYR A 166 3.13 10.04 -25.65
N PHE A 167 1.89 9.89 -25.17
CA PHE A 167 0.70 10.36 -25.88
C PHE A 167 0.58 11.88 -25.92
N VAL A 168 1.00 12.58 -24.86
CA VAL A 168 0.93 14.05 -24.76
C VAL A 168 2.11 14.72 -25.49
N GLY A 169 3.15 13.97 -25.86
CA GLY A 169 4.34 14.51 -26.51
C GLY A 169 5.25 15.30 -25.56
N ASP A 170 5.02 15.20 -24.25
CA ASP A 170 5.80 15.87 -23.22
C ASP A 170 6.91 14.94 -22.70
N VAL A 171 8.01 14.92 -23.44
CA VAL A 171 9.21 14.15 -23.07
C VAL A 171 9.93 14.76 -21.85
N GLY A 172 9.72 16.05 -21.57
CA GLY A 172 10.26 16.73 -20.39
C GLY A 172 9.60 16.29 -19.09
N ALA A 173 8.35 15.81 -19.17
CA ALA A 173 7.68 15.15 -18.05
C ALA A 173 8.52 13.98 -17.51
N LEU A 174 9.20 13.20 -18.37
CA LEU A 174 9.92 11.98 -17.98
C LEU A 174 11.01 12.18 -16.92
N GLU A 175 11.70 13.32 -16.91
CA GLU A 175 12.66 13.66 -15.85
C GLU A 175 11.96 14.02 -14.53
N SER A 176 10.85 14.76 -14.59
CA SER A 176 10.01 15.08 -13.41
C SER A 176 9.29 13.84 -12.84
N LEU A 177 9.13 12.78 -13.64
CA LEU A 177 8.46 11.53 -13.27
C LEU A 177 9.22 10.73 -12.21
N ALA A 178 10.54 10.80 -12.20
CA ALA A 178 11.35 10.15 -11.18
C ALA A 178 10.99 10.76 -9.81
N ILE A 179 11.05 12.08 -9.66
CA ILE A 179 10.90 12.73 -8.35
C ILE A 179 9.42 12.73 -7.89
N SER A 180 8.47 13.05 -8.77
CA SER A 180 7.04 13.16 -8.43
C SER A 180 6.30 11.81 -8.39
N GLY A 181 6.78 10.80 -9.11
CA GLY A 181 6.23 9.44 -9.08
C GLY A 181 6.57 8.71 -7.78
N LEU A 182 7.75 8.98 -7.24
CA LEU A 182 8.27 8.38 -6.01
C LEU A 182 7.59 8.93 -4.75
N ALA A 183 7.22 10.21 -4.72
CA ALA A 183 6.48 10.83 -3.61
C ALA A 183 5.00 10.41 -3.50
N THR A 184 4.47 9.65 -4.47
CA THR A 184 3.05 9.20 -4.49
C THR A 184 2.86 7.74 -4.11
N LEU A 185 3.88 7.09 -3.52
CA LEU A 185 3.79 5.72 -3.03
C LEU A 185 2.73 5.55 -1.93
N SER A 186 2.45 6.58 -1.13
CA SER A 186 1.36 6.62 -0.15
C SER A 186 -0.04 6.42 -0.76
N LYS A 187 -0.20 6.65 -2.08
CA LYS A 187 -1.47 6.47 -2.81
C LYS A 187 -1.56 5.13 -3.55
N SER A 188 -0.66 4.18 -3.25
CA SER A 188 -0.69 2.83 -3.80
C SER A 188 -1.97 2.10 -3.44
N LYS A 189 -2.74 1.67 -4.43
CA LYS A 189 -3.87 0.77 -4.19
C LYS A 189 -3.45 -0.67 -4.43
N PHE A 190 -3.52 -1.50 -3.40
CA PHE A 190 -3.25 -2.92 -3.54
C PHE A 190 -4.50 -3.70 -3.95
N SER A 191 -4.29 -4.77 -4.70
CA SER A 191 -5.37 -5.69 -5.09
C SER A 191 -5.83 -6.54 -3.91
N GLN A 192 -7.05 -7.06 -3.97
CA GLN A 192 -7.61 -7.90 -2.90
C GLN A 192 -6.76 -9.14 -2.60
N SER A 193 -6.06 -9.70 -3.59
CA SER A 193 -5.15 -10.82 -3.41
C SER A 193 -3.84 -10.41 -2.74
N GLN A 194 -3.34 -9.19 -2.98
CA GLN A 194 -2.15 -8.66 -2.31
C GLN A 194 -2.45 -8.41 -0.83
N GLU A 195 -3.57 -7.74 -0.55
CA GLU A 195 -4.08 -7.54 0.82
C GLU A 195 -4.27 -8.88 1.55
N GLN A 196 -4.81 -9.89 0.86
CA GLN A 196 -4.97 -11.23 1.43
C GLN A 196 -3.64 -11.84 1.88
N GLN A 197 -2.65 -11.81 1.00
CA GLN A 197 -1.34 -12.41 1.24
C GLN A 197 -0.61 -11.67 2.37
N ALA A 198 -0.72 -10.34 2.41
CA ALA A 198 -0.17 -9.52 3.48
C ALA A 198 -0.87 -9.78 4.83
N ASP A 199 -2.19 -9.91 4.85
CA ASP A 199 -2.98 -10.29 6.02
C ASP A 199 -2.60 -11.66 6.57
N GLU A 200 -2.53 -12.67 5.71
CA GLU A 200 -2.13 -14.03 6.08
C GLU A 200 -0.70 -14.07 6.63
N PHE A 201 0.20 -13.31 6.00
CA PHE A 201 1.59 -13.20 6.43
C PHE A 201 1.71 -12.53 7.79
N GLY A 202 1.06 -11.38 8.00
CA GLY A 202 1.06 -10.64 9.26
C GLY A 202 0.45 -11.45 10.41
N LEU A 203 -0.67 -12.15 10.15
CA LEU A 203 -1.32 -12.99 11.16
C LEU A 203 -0.40 -14.14 11.62
N ARG A 204 0.31 -14.76 10.67
CA ARG A 204 1.28 -15.81 10.97
C ARG A 204 2.44 -15.28 11.80
N LEU A 205 3.00 -14.12 11.44
CA LEU A 205 4.07 -13.51 12.24
C LEU A 205 3.59 -13.20 13.66
N LEU A 206 2.39 -12.64 13.80
CA LEU A 206 1.79 -12.37 15.11
C LEU A 206 1.66 -13.65 15.95
N GLN A 207 1.15 -14.73 15.36
CA GLN A 207 1.05 -16.03 16.01
C GLN A 207 2.44 -16.57 16.42
N GLN A 208 3.46 -16.41 15.59
CA GLN A 208 4.82 -16.89 15.88
C GLN A 208 5.51 -16.05 16.96
N THR A 209 5.25 -14.74 17.02
CA THR A 209 5.85 -13.84 18.01
C THR A 209 5.21 -13.99 19.38
N TYR A 210 3.88 -14.14 19.47
CA TYR A 210 3.15 -14.14 20.75
C TYR A 210 2.58 -15.51 21.16
N GLY A 211 2.49 -16.47 20.24
CA GLY A 211 1.78 -17.73 20.45
C GLY A 211 0.25 -17.60 20.45
N HIS A 212 -0.29 -16.42 20.13
CA HIS A 212 -1.72 -16.14 19.96
C HIS A 212 -1.92 -14.98 18.97
N VAL A 213 -3.16 -14.76 18.53
CA VAL A 213 -3.55 -13.72 17.55
C VAL A 213 -4.61 -12.76 18.08
N ALA A 214 -4.63 -12.56 19.39
CA ALA A 214 -5.53 -11.57 20.01
C ALA A 214 -5.22 -10.17 19.47
N GLY A 215 -6.24 -9.35 19.20
CA GLY A 215 -6.06 -8.02 18.64
C GLY A 215 -5.88 -7.95 17.11
N ALA A 216 -5.67 -9.09 16.43
CA ALA A 216 -5.34 -9.11 15.00
C ALA A 216 -6.40 -8.47 14.07
N THR A 217 -7.65 -8.39 14.51
CA THR A 217 -8.75 -7.82 13.71
C THR A 217 -9.19 -6.44 14.18
N ASP A 218 -8.71 -5.98 15.32
CA ASP A 218 -9.40 -4.95 16.09
C ASP A 218 -9.25 -3.57 15.44
N PHE A 219 -8.04 -3.24 14.99
CA PHE A 219 -7.79 -2.03 14.20
C PHE A 219 -8.66 -2.01 12.94
N PHE A 220 -8.70 -3.10 12.16
CA PHE A 220 -9.51 -3.17 10.94
C PHE A 220 -11.01 -3.11 11.22
N ALA A 221 -11.47 -3.73 12.30
CA ALA A 221 -12.85 -3.66 12.75
C ALA A 221 -13.24 -2.22 13.09
N ARG A 222 -12.42 -1.51 13.88
CA ARG A 222 -12.63 -0.09 14.17
C ARG A 222 -12.65 0.77 12.90
N MET A 223 -11.73 0.53 11.98
CA MET A 223 -11.70 1.26 10.69
C MET A 223 -12.90 0.95 9.79
N SER A 224 -13.52 -0.24 9.91
CA SER A 224 -14.71 -0.60 9.13
C SER A 224 -15.97 0.19 9.50
N HIS A 225 -16.03 0.71 10.72
CA HIS A 225 -17.17 1.47 11.24
C HIS A 225 -17.03 2.99 11.06
N LYS A 226 -15.83 3.50 10.78
CA LYS A 226 -15.61 4.92 10.55
C LYS A 226 -16.02 5.31 9.13
N ARG A 227 -17.02 6.19 9.00
CA ARG A 227 -17.42 6.85 7.74
C ARG A 227 -16.93 8.30 7.77
N GLY A 228 -16.37 8.79 6.65
CA GLY A 228 -16.30 10.24 6.38
C GLY A 228 -14.99 10.98 6.71
N ALA A 229 -13.92 10.31 7.18
CA ALA A 229 -12.58 10.89 7.14
C ALA A 229 -11.77 10.21 6.02
N SER A 230 -10.97 10.99 5.28
CA SER A 230 -10.02 10.46 4.29
C SER A 230 -8.88 9.78 5.03
N TRP A 231 -9.10 8.55 5.48
CA TRP A 231 -8.05 7.71 6.02
C TRP A 231 -7.22 7.24 4.83
N ASP A 232 -6.02 7.80 4.66
CA ASP A 232 -5.11 7.41 3.59
C ASP A 232 -4.82 5.91 3.61
N PHE A 233 -4.77 5.30 4.81
CA PHE A 233 -4.73 3.85 4.98
C PHE A 233 -5.85 3.11 4.23
N LEU A 234 -7.10 3.58 4.27
CA LEU A 234 -8.20 2.92 3.55
C LEU A 234 -8.17 3.20 2.05
N SER A 235 -7.50 4.26 1.63
CA SER A 235 -7.25 4.55 0.22
C SER A 235 -6.22 3.60 -0.36
N SER A 236 -5.19 3.23 0.40
CA SER A 236 -4.16 2.27 -0.02
C SER A 236 -4.54 0.80 0.22
N HIS A 237 -5.18 0.52 1.36
CA HIS A 237 -5.61 -0.81 1.83
C HIS A 237 -7.15 -0.89 1.93
N PRO A 238 -7.85 -1.21 0.83
CA PRO A 238 -9.31 -1.17 0.79
C PRO A 238 -9.98 -2.31 1.56
N SER A 239 -11.29 -2.14 1.81
CA SER A 239 -12.21 -3.19 2.31
C SER A 239 -11.94 -3.75 3.73
N PRO A 240 -11.84 -2.89 4.76
CA PRO A 240 -11.53 -3.32 6.13
C PRO A 240 -12.53 -4.37 6.68
N GLY A 241 -13.82 -4.24 6.40
CA GLY A 241 -14.82 -5.24 6.84
C GLY A 241 -14.62 -6.62 6.22
N LYS A 242 -14.25 -6.70 4.93
CA LYS A 242 -13.94 -7.99 4.28
C LYS A 242 -12.68 -8.63 4.86
N ARG A 243 -11.68 -7.81 5.23
CA ARG A 243 -10.45 -8.26 5.89
C ARG A 243 -10.76 -8.89 7.25
N VAL A 244 -11.57 -8.23 8.08
CA VAL A 244 -12.02 -8.77 9.38
C VAL A 244 -12.68 -10.14 9.20
N THR A 245 -13.65 -10.26 8.29
CA THR A 245 -14.33 -11.54 8.04
C THR A 245 -13.34 -12.64 7.61
N ARG A 246 -12.38 -12.31 6.75
CA ARG A 246 -11.38 -13.27 6.27
C ARG A 246 -10.41 -13.69 7.36
N LEU A 247 -9.87 -12.75 8.12
CA LEU A 247 -8.97 -13.01 9.24
C LEU A 247 -9.66 -13.86 10.31
N GLN A 248 -10.89 -13.52 10.70
CA GLN A 248 -11.66 -14.32 11.67
C GLN A 248 -11.86 -15.77 11.19
N ARG A 249 -12.17 -15.95 9.91
CA ARG A 249 -12.30 -17.28 9.31
C ARG A 249 -10.96 -18.03 9.37
N LEU A 250 -9.87 -17.39 8.98
CA LEU A 250 -8.54 -18.00 9.00
C LEU A 250 -8.08 -18.36 10.43
N ILE A 251 -8.31 -17.49 11.40
CA ILE A 251 -8.04 -17.74 12.83
C ILE A 251 -8.75 -19.01 13.29
N LYS A 252 -10.03 -19.17 12.90
CA LYS A 252 -10.82 -20.37 13.21
C LYS A 252 -10.31 -21.61 12.47
N GLU A 253 -10.04 -21.52 11.18
CA GLU A 253 -9.53 -22.63 10.35
C GLU A 253 -8.18 -23.16 10.88
N GLN A 254 -7.30 -22.27 11.35
CA GLN A 254 -5.98 -22.62 11.88
C GLN A 254 -5.97 -22.93 13.38
N ASN A 255 -7.11 -22.82 14.07
CA ASN A 255 -7.24 -22.95 15.52
C ASN A 255 -6.24 -22.07 16.31
N TYR A 256 -6.01 -20.84 15.85
CA TYR A 256 -5.09 -19.94 16.54
C TYR A 256 -5.67 -19.49 17.90
N PRO A 257 -4.87 -19.52 18.99
CA PRO A 257 -5.34 -19.09 20.30
C PRO A 257 -5.72 -17.61 20.33
N LEU A 258 -6.76 -17.29 21.09
CA LEU A 258 -7.12 -15.92 21.47
C LEU A 258 -6.87 -15.79 22.98
N LYS A 259 -5.82 -15.04 23.35
CA LYS A 259 -5.45 -14.74 24.73
C LYS A 259 -5.69 -13.25 25.04
N GLU A 260 -5.16 -12.76 26.15
CA GLU A 260 -5.14 -11.34 26.46
C GLU A 260 -4.24 -10.58 25.49
N ARG A 261 -4.60 -9.31 25.21
CA ARG A 261 -3.81 -8.42 24.37
C ARG A 261 -2.64 -7.87 25.17
N SER A 262 -1.47 -7.77 24.56
CA SER A 262 -0.32 -7.05 25.10
C SER A 262 -0.61 -5.53 25.05
N PRO A 263 -0.40 -4.81 26.17
CA PRO A 263 -0.57 -3.35 26.19
C PRO A 263 0.45 -2.68 25.27
N LEU A 264 0.11 -1.49 24.76
CA LEU A 264 1.09 -0.69 24.03
C LEU A 264 2.27 -0.30 24.92
N PRO A 265 3.50 -0.25 24.37
CA PRO A 265 4.63 0.36 25.07
C PRO A 265 4.29 1.77 25.58
N GLU A 266 4.79 2.13 26.76
CA GLU A 266 4.39 3.37 27.46
C GLU A 266 4.56 4.65 26.61
N ASN A 267 5.65 4.74 25.85
CA ASN A 267 5.92 5.87 24.97
C ASN A 267 5.06 5.92 23.70
N LEU A 268 4.37 4.83 23.36
CA LEU A 268 3.36 4.77 22.31
C LEU A 268 1.94 4.92 22.86
N ASN A 269 1.77 4.77 24.17
CA ASN A 269 0.49 4.85 24.85
C ASN A 269 0.11 6.31 25.11
N GLN A 270 -0.70 6.88 24.21
CA GLN A 270 -1.11 8.29 24.27
C GLN A 270 -2.19 8.57 25.32
N SER A 271 -2.69 7.56 26.05
CA SER A 271 -3.64 7.74 27.15
C SER A 271 -3.09 8.62 28.29
N HIS A 272 -1.77 8.74 28.42
CA HIS A 272 -1.13 9.65 29.37
C HIS A 272 -1.08 11.12 28.91
N LEU A 273 -1.41 11.43 27.66
CA LEU A 273 -1.42 12.79 27.11
C LEU A 273 -2.82 13.43 27.12
N ILE A 274 -3.86 12.68 27.52
CA ILE A 274 -5.26 13.13 27.57
C ILE A 274 -5.78 13.10 29.03
N SER A 275 -4.97 13.57 29.97
CA SER A 275 -5.39 13.77 31.37
C SER A 275 -5.45 15.25 31.74
N SER A 276 -6.01 16.09 30.87
CA SER A 276 -6.55 17.39 31.28
C SER A 276 -8.07 17.27 31.29
N PRO A 277 -8.74 17.41 32.45
CA PRO A 277 -10.19 17.32 32.51
C PRO A 277 -10.79 18.49 31.73
N VAL A 278 -11.58 18.18 30.70
CA VAL A 278 -12.44 19.16 30.05
C VAL A 278 -13.63 19.39 30.98
N GLU A 279 -13.62 20.48 31.74
CA GLU A 279 -14.81 20.99 32.42
C GLU A 279 -15.82 21.43 31.36
N TYR A 280 -17.01 20.84 31.39
CA TYR A 280 -18.16 21.34 30.65
C TYR A 280 -18.91 22.33 31.54
N PRO A 281 -19.05 23.61 31.16
CA PRO A 281 -19.95 24.50 31.87
C PRO A 281 -21.41 24.11 31.57
N TYR A 282 -22.20 24.04 32.64
CA TYR A 282 -23.66 23.87 32.61
C TYR A 282 -24.37 25.05 31.98
#